data_AF-A0AAN0M1R2-F1
#
_entry.id   AF-A0AAN0M1R2-F1
#
_cell.length_a   1.000
_cell.length_b   1.000
_cell.length_c   1.000
_cell.angle_alpha   90.00
_cell.angle_beta   90.00
_cell.angle_gamma   90.00
#
_symmetry.space_group_name_H-M   'P 1'
#
loop_
_entity.id
_entity.type
_entity.pdbx_description
1 polymer ?
#
loop_
_entity_poly.entity_id
_entity_poly.type
_entity_poly.pdbx_seq_one_letter_code
_entity_poly.pdbx_strand_id
1 'polypeptide(L)'
;MYESGISIIKHAASGNFLMFTHGPLGGGHGHDDLLHLELMYRFKPVLIDSGRFIYFETNRSRLKFKSSRAHNTVLLDDRDYNEHKDAWDTLKNVAAENREFINGSRLTYLKVGHFGYSTVANAVYVQREVIALEDMRILVIDTSHGQQNQALTHHFIFNSKDVTILEQTSNP
;
A
#
# COMPACT_ATOMS: atom_id res chain seq x y z
N MET A 1 10.27 -17.24 6.37
CA MET A 1 9.85 -16.34 7.46
C MET A 1 9.24 -15.10 6.79
N TYR A 2 7.97 -15.20 6.34
CA TYR A 2 7.24 -14.15 5.59
C TYR A 2 5.75 -14.11 5.97
N GLU A 3 5.36 -14.79 7.05
CA GLU A 3 3.96 -15.12 7.37
C GLU A 3 3.10 -13.90 7.68
N SER A 4 3.68 -12.87 8.31
CA SER A 4 2.98 -11.62 8.61
C SER A 4 2.84 -10.70 7.39
N GLY A 5 3.59 -10.96 6.31
CA GLY A 5 3.65 -10.12 5.12
C GLY A 5 4.07 -8.68 5.40
N ILE A 6 5.18 -8.49 6.10
CA ILE A 6 5.78 -7.15 6.29
C ILE A 6 7.25 -7.24 5.90
N SER A 7 7.69 -6.31 5.05
CA SER A 7 9.10 -6.13 4.70
C SER A 7 9.59 -4.79 5.24
N ILE A 8 10.77 -4.79 5.86
CA ILE A 8 11.36 -3.58 6.46
C ILE A 8 12.79 -3.40 5.96
N ILE A 9 13.10 -2.19 5.48
CA ILE A 9 14.45 -1.72 5.17
C ILE A 9 14.77 -0.67 6.23
N LYS A 10 15.89 -0.84 6.95
CA LYS A 10 16.23 0.03 8.10
C LYS A 10 17.68 0.44 8.08
N HIS A 11 17.93 1.75 8.02
CA HIS A 11 19.24 2.35 8.28
C HIS A 11 19.17 3.12 9.60
N ALA A 12 19.40 2.40 10.71
CA ALA A 12 19.15 2.90 12.06
C ALA A 12 19.97 4.15 12.42
N ALA A 13 21.23 4.21 11.99
CA ALA A 13 22.14 5.32 12.31
C ALA A 13 21.68 6.65 11.70
N SER A 14 21.05 6.62 10.54
CA SER A 14 20.49 7.80 9.86
C SER A 14 19.00 8.01 10.18
N GLY A 15 18.38 7.16 11.00
CA GLY A 15 16.96 7.27 11.32
C GLY A 15 16.06 7.06 10.12
N ASN A 16 16.49 6.23 9.16
CA ASN A 16 15.68 5.89 8.00
C ASN A 16 15.05 4.51 8.15
N PHE A 17 13.78 4.40 7.80
CA PHE A 17 13.17 3.09 7.54
C PHE A 17 12.11 3.20 6.45
N LEU A 18 11.95 2.12 5.68
CA LEU A 18 10.83 1.89 4.77
C LEU A 18 10.14 0.59 5.19
N MET A 19 8.85 0.65 5.44
CA MET A 19 8.00 -0.52 5.67
C MET A 19 7.09 -0.72 4.47
N PHE A 20 6.95 -1.97 4.04
CA PHE A 20 6.05 -2.37 2.97
C PHE A 20 5.16 -3.52 3.44
N THR A 21 3.86 -3.30 3.44
CA THR A 21 2.86 -4.28 3.88
C THR A 21 2.34 -5.09 2.69
N HIS A 22 2.39 -6.42 2.84
CA HIS A 22 1.90 -7.43 1.91
C HIS A 22 1.29 -8.64 2.64
N GLY A 23 0.81 -8.40 3.86
CA GLY A 23 0.17 -9.40 4.70
C GLY A 23 -1.31 -9.59 4.36
N PRO A 24 -1.93 -10.66 4.84
CA PRO A 24 -3.39 -10.79 4.79
C PRO A 24 -4.03 -9.71 5.68
N LEU A 25 -5.28 -9.33 5.37
CA LEU A 25 -6.02 -8.29 6.09
C LEU A 25 -6.00 -8.47 7.63
N GLY A 26 -6.04 -9.69 8.16
CA GLY A 26 -5.96 -9.92 9.62
C GLY A 26 -7.30 -9.72 10.36
N GLY A 27 -8.42 -9.93 9.68
CA GLY A 27 -9.78 -9.86 10.25
C GLY A 27 -10.28 -8.45 10.57
N GLY A 28 -11.16 -8.32 11.55
CA GLY A 28 -11.81 -7.03 11.87
C GLY A 28 -10.87 -5.94 12.42
N HIS A 29 -9.73 -6.34 13.00
CA HIS A 29 -8.67 -5.40 13.37
C HIS A 29 -7.88 -4.90 12.17
N GLY A 30 -7.87 -5.69 11.10
CA GLY A 30 -7.24 -5.44 9.83
C GLY A 30 -7.74 -4.23 9.06
N HIS A 31 -6.92 -3.81 8.10
CA HIS A 31 -7.19 -2.76 7.14
C HIS A 31 -7.00 -3.29 5.71
N ASP A 32 -7.52 -2.55 4.74
CA ASP A 32 -7.21 -2.77 3.33
C ASP A 32 -5.90 -2.04 2.99
N ASP A 33 -4.81 -2.45 3.63
CA ASP A 33 -3.49 -1.84 3.53
C ASP A 33 -2.48 -2.70 2.75
N LEU A 34 -2.98 -3.61 1.92
CA LEU A 34 -2.14 -4.33 0.96
C LEU A 34 -1.40 -3.34 0.05
N LEU A 35 -0.10 -3.58 -0.09
CA LEU A 35 0.87 -2.74 -0.80
C LEU A 35 1.14 -1.38 -0.14
N HIS A 36 0.73 -1.17 1.11
CA HIS A 36 0.99 0.06 1.87
C HIS A 36 2.49 0.31 2.08
N LEU A 37 2.91 1.57 1.94
CA LEU A 37 4.25 2.04 2.29
C LEU A 37 4.25 3.02 3.45
N GLU A 38 5.13 2.80 4.41
CA GLU A 38 5.44 3.78 5.47
C GLU A 38 6.92 4.17 5.39
N LEU A 39 7.20 5.47 5.46
CA LEU A 39 8.55 6.01 5.27
C LEU A 39 8.91 6.96 6.40
N MET A 40 10.02 6.66 7.07
CA MET A 40 10.74 7.61 7.91
C MET A 40 12.06 7.96 7.24
N TYR A 41 12.33 9.25 7.12
CA TYR A 41 13.56 9.78 6.55
C TYR A 41 14.19 10.77 7.54
N ARG A 42 15.43 10.51 7.95
CA ARG A 42 16.21 11.33 8.89
C ARG A 42 15.45 11.62 10.18
N PHE A 43 14.92 10.56 10.80
CA PHE A 43 14.11 10.62 12.04
C PHE A 43 12.80 11.41 11.90
N LYS A 44 12.35 11.70 10.68
CA LYS A 44 11.08 12.36 10.42
C LYS A 44 10.13 11.41 9.69
N PRO A 45 8.92 11.16 10.19
CA PRO A 45 7.91 10.46 9.43
C PRO A 45 7.53 11.30 8.19
N VAL A 46 7.55 10.68 7.02
CA VAL A 46 7.22 11.29 5.72
C VAL A 46 5.90 10.75 5.22
N LEU A 47 5.83 9.43 4.99
CA LEU A 47 4.59 8.71 4.66
C LEU A 47 4.13 7.97 5.91
N ILE A 48 2.85 8.16 6.29
CA ILE A 48 2.26 7.59 7.51
C ILE A 48 0.99 6.81 7.20
N ASP A 49 0.62 5.93 8.13
CA ASP A 49 -0.72 5.37 8.15
C ASP A 49 -1.75 6.37 8.70
N SER A 50 -2.97 6.33 8.17
CA SER A 50 -4.07 7.19 8.65
C SER A 50 -4.59 6.78 10.04
N GLY A 51 -4.23 5.58 10.50
CA GLY A 51 -4.66 5.00 11.74
C GLY A 51 -6.11 4.49 11.70
N ARG A 52 -6.60 4.06 12.85
CA ARG A 52 -7.95 3.48 12.99
C ARG A 52 -9.07 4.52 13.18
N PHE A 53 -8.69 5.71 13.64
CA PHE A 53 -9.56 6.80 14.13
C PHE A 53 -10.37 6.45 15.38
N ILE A 54 -11.35 5.54 15.31
CA ILE A 54 -12.28 5.24 16.41
C ILE A 54 -12.61 3.74 16.49
N TYR A 55 -13.02 3.28 17.68
CA TYR A 55 -13.53 1.91 17.89
C TYR A 55 -15.04 1.78 17.77
N PHE A 56 -15.79 2.89 17.76
CA PHE A 56 -17.25 2.88 17.83
C PHE A 56 -17.89 2.56 16.47
N GLU A 57 -18.67 1.48 16.43
CA GLU A 57 -19.11 0.78 15.20
C GLU A 57 -20.13 1.56 14.36
N THR A 58 -21.00 2.34 15.00
CA THR A 58 -22.09 3.04 14.31
C THR A 58 -21.61 4.23 13.49
N ASN A 59 -20.35 4.65 13.68
CA ASN A 59 -19.79 5.73 12.91
C ASN A 59 -19.14 5.18 11.63
N ARG A 60 -19.79 5.47 10.50
CA ARG A 60 -19.32 5.13 9.14
C ARG A 60 -17.90 5.62 8.83
N SER A 61 -17.35 6.52 9.62
CA SER A 61 -15.96 6.95 9.51
C SER A 61 -14.99 5.80 9.68
N ARG A 62 -15.28 4.75 10.49
CA ARG A 62 -14.36 3.60 10.61
C ARG A 62 -14.10 3.00 9.22
N LEU A 63 -15.14 2.71 8.45
CA LEU A 63 -14.97 2.11 7.11
C LEU A 63 -14.07 2.95 6.19
N LYS A 64 -14.10 4.28 6.33
CA LYS A 64 -13.19 5.17 5.59
C LYS A 64 -11.71 4.92 5.94
N PHE A 65 -11.39 4.78 7.23
CA PHE A 65 -10.03 4.49 7.69
C PHE A 65 -9.62 3.02 7.49
N LYS A 66 -10.57 2.10 7.26
CA LYS A 66 -10.30 0.70 6.90
C LYS A 66 -10.03 0.54 5.40
N SER A 67 -10.66 1.38 4.58
CA SER A 67 -10.59 1.38 3.12
C SER A 67 -9.17 1.64 2.62
N SER A 68 -8.85 1.06 1.47
CA SER A 68 -7.56 1.21 0.80
C SER A 68 -7.23 2.65 0.41
N ARG A 69 -8.23 3.52 0.28
CA ARG A 69 -8.04 4.97 0.07
C ARG A 69 -7.39 5.69 1.26
N ALA A 70 -7.40 5.07 2.44
CA ALA A 70 -6.78 5.63 3.64
C ALA A 70 -5.35 5.12 3.87
N HIS A 71 -4.73 4.54 2.83
CA HIS A 71 -3.41 3.93 2.90
C HIS A 71 -2.53 4.38 1.73
N ASN A 72 -1.20 4.31 1.92
CA ASN A 72 -0.20 4.63 0.91
C ASN A 72 -0.11 3.53 -0.16
N THR A 73 -1.13 3.39 -1.00
CA THR A 73 -1.28 2.28 -1.96
C THR A 73 -1.72 2.77 -3.34
N VAL A 74 -1.95 1.85 -4.26
CA VAL A 74 -2.48 2.13 -5.60
C VAL A 74 -3.86 1.50 -5.75
N LEU A 75 -4.77 2.26 -6.35
CA LEU A 75 -6.13 1.81 -6.64
C LEU A 75 -6.37 1.75 -8.14
N LEU A 76 -7.20 0.78 -8.54
CA LEU A 76 -7.64 0.63 -9.91
C LEU A 76 -9.04 1.22 -10.05
N ASP A 77 -9.20 2.18 -10.96
CA ASP A 77 -10.42 2.97 -11.17
C ASP A 77 -10.93 3.65 -9.88
N ASP A 78 -10.00 4.02 -8.97
CA ASP A 78 -10.29 4.56 -7.63
C ASP A 78 -11.30 3.71 -6.84
N ARG A 79 -11.20 2.37 -6.92
CA ARG A 79 -12.04 1.42 -6.17
C ARG A 79 -11.24 0.69 -5.09
N ASP A 80 -11.91 0.29 -4.00
CA ASP A 80 -11.33 -0.66 -3.04
C ASP A 80 -11.30 -2.06 -3.64
N TYR A 81 -10.27 -2.85 -3.30
CA TYR A 81 -10.15 -4.24 -3.73
C TYR A 81 -10.87 -5.24 -2.81
N ASN A 82 -11.15 -4.85 -1.56
CA ASN A 82 -11.95 -5.62 -0.61
C ASN A 82 -13.38 -5.05 -0.49
N GLU A 83 -14.29 -5.89 -0.01
CA GLU A 83 -15.67 -5.51 0.30
C GLU A 83 -15.95 -5.82 1.77
N HIS A 84 -16.51 -4.86 2.50
CA HIS A 84 -16.80 -4.99 3.92
C HIS A 84 -18.31 -4.97 4.16
N LYS A 85 -18.77 -5.85 5.05
CA LYS A 85 -20.14 -5.83 5.56
C LYS A 85 -20.28 -4.72 6.61
N ASP A 86 -19.28 -4.60 7.49
CA ASP A 86 -19.19 -3.57 8.53
C ASP A 86 -17.72 -3.35 8.94
N ALA A 87 -17.47 -2.64 10.04
CA ALA A 87 -16.13 -2.31 10.52
C ALA A 87 -15.26 -3.54 10.89
N TRP A 88 -15.88 -4.70 11.10
CA TRP A 88 -15.25 -5.92 11.60
C TRP A 88 -15.34 -7.08 10.61
N ASP A 89 -16.44 -7.17 9.87
CA ASP A 89 -16.70 -8.26 8.92
C ASP A 89 -16.34 -7.88 7.48
N THR A 90 -15.54 -8.73 6.84
CA THR A 90 -15.11 -8.60 5.45
C THR A 90 -15.75 -9.69 4.60
N LEU A 91 -16.41 -9.32 3.50
CA LEU A 91 -17.06 -10.24 2.55
C LEU A 91 -16.08 -10.81 1.53
N LYS A 92 -15.07 -10.02 1.17
CA LYS A 92 -14.03 -10.37 0.21
C LYS A 92 -12.67 -9.99 0.77
N ASN A 93 -11.80 -10.98 0.95
CA ASN A 93 -10.46 -10.81 1.49
C ASN A 93 -9.42 -11.16 0.43
N VAL A 94 -8.77 -10.13 -0.11
CA VAL A 94 -7.75 -10.24 -1.14
C VAL A 94 -6.40 -10.60 -0.52
N ALA A 95 -5.73 -11.59 -1.12
CA ALA A 95 -4.38 -12.00 -0.74
C ALA A 95 -3.32 -11.38 -1.66
N ALA A 96 -2.13 -11.16 -1.08
CA ALA A 96 -0.93 -10.81 -1.84
C ALA A 96 -0.31 -12.01 -2.54
N GLU A 97 0.05 -11.80 -3.79
CA GLU A 97 0.60 -12.77 -4.74
C GLU A 97 1.93 -12.29 -5.33
N ASN A 98 2.67 -13.20 -5.96
CA ASN A 98 3.90 -12.92 -6.72
C ASN A 98 4.92 -12.07 -5.96
N ARG A 99 5.30 -12.56 -4.77
CA ARG A 99 6.16 -11.85 -3.83
C ARG A 99 7.63 -12.08 -4.17
N GLU A 100 8.36 -11.00 -4.41
CA GLU A 100 9.79 -11.02 -4.64
C GLU A 100 10.48 -10.04 -3.68
N PHE A 101 11.61 -10.48 -3.13
CA PHE A 101 12.45 -9.69 -2.25
C PHE A 101 13.92 -9.95 -2.55
N ILE A 102 14.62 -8.91 -2.99
CA ILE A 102 16.06 -8.96 -3.22
C ILE A 102 16.71 -7.91 -2.35
N ASN A 103 17.52 -8.34 -1.39
CA ASN A 103 18.31 -7.45 -0.55
C ASN A 103 19.75 -7.42 -1.06
N GLY A 104 20.10 -6.37 -1.82
CA GLY A 104 21.44 -6.12 -2.32
C GLY A 104 22.21 -5.15 -1.44
N SER A 105 23.52 -5.00 -1.72
CA SER A 105 24.38 -4.08 -0.97
C SER A 105 24.14 -2.60 -1.29
N ARG A 106 23.62 -2.29 -2.49
CA ARG A 106 23.38 -0.91 -2.96
C ARG A 106 21.90 -0.55 -3.10
N LEU A 107 21.05 -1.56 -3.21
CA LEU A 107 19.62 -1.40 -3.35
C LEU A 107 18.89 -2.61 -2.76
N THR A 108 17.65 -2.36 -2.34
CA THR A 108 16.68 -3.39 -2.01
C THR A 108 15.51 -3.30 -2.98
N TYR A 109 15.08 -4.44 -3.50
CA TYR A 109 13.93 -4.58 -4.39
C TYR A 109 12.83 -5.40 -3.70
N LEU A 110 11.61 -4.88 -3.77
CA LEU A 110 10.39 -5.53 -3.29
C LEU A 110 9.38 -5.50 -4.43
N LYS A 111 8.70 -6.61 -4.66
CA LYS A 111 7.60 -6.68 -5.62
C LYS A 111 6.51 -7.59 -5.09
N VAL A 112 5.27 -7.09 -5.10
CA VAL A 112 4.08 -7.82 -4.69
C VAL A 112 2.91 -7.35 -5.53
N GLY A 113 2.00 -8.24 -5.88
CA GLY A 113 0.73 -7.87 -6.48
C GLY A 113 -0.46 -8.60 -5.88
N HIS A 114 -1.62 -8.42 -6.48
CA HIS A 114 -2.86 -9.07 -6.07
C HIS A 114 -3.89 -9.07 -7.20
N PHE A 115 -4.88 -9.97 -7.10
CA PHE A 115 -5.99 -10.09 -8.04
C PHE A 115 -7.26 -9.41 -7.54
N GLY A 116 -7.11 -8.37 -6.72
CA GLY A 116 -8.21 -7.78 -5.96
C GLY A 116 -9.33 -7.18 -6.80
N TYR A 117 -9.10 -6.91 -8.08
CA TYR A 117 -10.10 -6.36 -9.00
C TYR A 117 -10.65 -7.39 -9.99
N SER A 118 -10.21 -8.65 -9.87
CA SER A 118 -10.64 -9.73 -10.76
C SER A 118 -12.10 -10.10 -10.55
N THR A 119 -12.75 -10.49 -11.65
CA THR A 119 -14.06 -11.14 -11.67
C THR A 119 -13.92 -12.50 -12.35
N VAL A 120 -14.98 -13.32 -12.32
CA VAL A 120 -14.99 -14.62 -13.03
C VAL A 120 -14.75 -14.44 -14.53
N ALA A 121 -15.20 -13.33 -15.12
CA ALA A 121 -15.06 -13.07 -16.55
C ALA A 121 -13.74 -12.38 -16.92
N ASN A 122 -13.15 -11.61 -16.01
CA ASN A 122 -11.99 -10.75 -16.28
C ASN A 122 -10.97 -10.83 -15.15
N ALA A 123 -9.81 -11.42 -15.43
CA ALA A 123 -8.67 -11.41 -14.51
C ALA A 123 -7.93 -10.07 -14.62
N VAL A 124 -7.73 -9.41 -13.49
CA VAL A 124 -6.95 -8.19 -13.38
C VAL A 124 -5.94 -8.33 -12.25
N TYR A 125 -4.68 -8.11 -12.60
CA TYR A 125 -3.55 -8.18 -11.69
C TYR A 125 -2.97 -6.77 -11.49
N VAL A 126 -2.91 -6.33 -10.25
CA VAL A 126 -2.28 -5.06 -9.86
C VAL A 126 -1.02 -5.38 -9.07
N GLN A 127 0.06 -4.67 -9.36
CA GLN A 127 1.37 -4.92 -8.77
C GLN A 127 2.03 -3.60 -8.36
N ARG A 128 2.72 -3.65 -7.22
CA ARG A 128 3.66 -2.63 -6.79
C ARG A 128 5.07 -3.19 -6.74
N GLU A 129 5.99 -2.43 -7.30
CA GLU A 129 7.43 -2.62 -7.15
C GLU A 129 8.02 -1.44 -6.40
N VAL A 130 8.98 -1.72 -5.51
CA VAL A 130 9.66 -0.73 -4.68
C VAL A 130 11.14 -0.99 -4.77
N ILE A 131 11.88 -0.01 -5.28
CA ILE A 131 13.34 -0.01 -5.35
C ILE A 131 13.83 1.06 -4.39
N ALA A 132 14.46 0.64 -3.29
CA ALA A 132 15.07 1.55 -2.31
C ALA A 132 16.59 1.52 -2.48
N LEU A 133 17.20 2.69 -2.71
CA LEU A 133 18.64 2.85 -2.77
C LEU A 133 19.24 3.00 -1.36
N GLU A 134 20.55 2.80 -1.23
CA GLU A 134 21.28 2.96 0.05
C GLU A 134 21.09 4.33 0.71
N ASP A 135 20.88 5.39 -0.08
CA ASP A 135 20.64 6.76 0.38
C ASP A 135 19.16 7.10 0.63
N MET A 136 18.28 6.10 0.55
CA MET A 136 16.82 6.17 0.72
C MET A 136 16.09 7.00 -0.32
N ARG A 137 16.67 7.18 -1.52
CA ARG A 137 15.85 7.42 -2.70
C ARG A 137 15.04 6.16 -2.99
N ILE A 138 13.72 6.35 -3.15
CA ILE A 138 12.78 5.26 -3.35
C ILE A 138 12.06 5.50 -4.67
N LEU A 139 12.05 4.49 -5.52
CA LEU A 139 11.23 4.42 -6.72
C LEU A 139 10.09 3.44 -6.45
N VAL A 140 8.85 3.92 -6.61
CA VAL A 140 7.64 3.12 -6.54
C VAL A 140 7.06 3.02 -7.95
N ILE A 141 6.82 1.80 -8.42
CA ILE A 141 6.27 1.52 -9.74
C ILE A 141 5.02 0.69 -9.54
N ASP A 142 3.89 1.20 -9.97
CA ASP A 142 2.62 0.50 -9.94
C ASP A 142 2.18 0.14 -11.37
N THR A 143 1.80 -1.12 -11.58
CA THR A 143 1.30 -1.61 -12.87
C THR A 143 -0.02 -2.35 -12.71
N SER A 144 -0.83 -2.34 -13.78
CA SER A 144 -1.99 -3.22 -13.92
C SER A 144 -1.90 -4.02 -15.21
N HIS A 145 -2.38 -5.26 -15.17
CA HIS A 145 -2.41 -6.18 -16.30
C HIS A 145 -3.80 -6.82 -16.40
N GLY A 146 -4.26 -7.03 -17.63
CA GLY A 146 -5.55 -7.65 -17.93
C GLY A 146 -6.44 -6.75 -18.78
N GLN A 147 -7.25 -5.93 -18.14
CA GLN A 147 -8.23 -5.07 -18.81
C GLN A 147 -7.62 -3.76 -19.31
N GLN A 148 -8.05 -3.30 -20.49
CA GLN A 148 -7.62 -2.04 -21.10
C GLN A 148 -8.37 -0.84 -20.51
N ASN A 149 -7.78 0.36 -20.60
CA ASN A 149 -8.37 1.64 -20.21
C ASN A 149 -8.73 1.78 -18.72
N GLN A 150 -7.96 1.15 -17.82
CA GLN A 150 -8.14 1.33 -16.38
C GLN A 150 -7.19 2.39 -15.84
N ALA A 151 -7.67 3.21 -14.92
CA ALA A 151 -6.89 4.27 -14.31
C ALA A 151 -6.23 3.77 -13.02
N LEU A 152 -4.91 3.94 -12.89
CA LEU A 152 -4.23 3.76 -11.61
C LEU A 152 -4.20 5.09 -10.85
N THR A 153 -4.73 5.07 -9.63
CA THR A 153 -4.74 6.22 -8.71
C THR A 153 -3.80 5.93 -7.55
N HIS A 154 -2.76 6.75 -7.41
CA HIS A 154 -1.81 6.64 -6.31
C HIS A 154 -2.29 7.45 -5.11
N HIS A 155 -2.37 6.81 -3.95
CA HIS A 155 -2.69 7.45 -2.68
C HIS A 155 -1.43 7.53 -1.83
N PHE A 156 -1.10 8.73 -1.35
CA PHE A 156 0.00 8.98 -0.42
C PHE A 156 -0.44 9.96 0.68
N ILE A 157 -0.19 9.59 1.92
CA ILE A 157 -0.56 10.31 3.14
C ILE A 157 0.72 10.83 3.78
N PHE A 158 0.93 12.12 3.61
CA PHE A 158 2.09 12.80 4.16
C PHE A 158 1.84 13.27 5.59
N ASN A 159 2.82 13.08 6.47
CA ASN A 159 2.75 13.57 7.86
C ASN A 159 2.89 15.09 7.99
N SER A 160 3.27 15.78 6.91
CA SER A 160 3.36 17.23 6.88
C SER A 160 2.64 17.79 5.66
N LYS A 161 2.14 19.02 5.80
CA LYS A 161 1.68 19.85 4.68
C LYS A 161 2.85 20.52 3.95
N ASP A 162 4.06 20.46 4.52
CA ASP A 162 5.31 20.99 3.94
C ASP A 162 5.91 20.02 2.91
N VAL A 163 5.06 19.43 2.07
CA VAL A 163 5.45 18.55 0.98
C VAL A 163 5.24 19.29 -0.33
N THR A 164 6.31 19.41 -1.10
CA THR A 164 6.26 20.03 -2.43
C THR A 164 6.34 18.94 -3.48
N ILE A 165 5.32 18.84 -4.31
CA ILE A 165 5.36 18.02 -5.52
C ILE A 165 6.11 18.83 -6.57
N LEU A 166 7.29 18.35 -6.96
CA LEU A 166 8.14 19.03 -7.94
C LEU A 166 7.61 18.89 -9.36
N GLU A 167 7.04 17.74 -9.68
CA GLU A 167 6.47 17.43 -10.99
C GLU A 167 5.33 16.42 -10.81
N GLN A 168 4.23 16.62 -11.55
CA GLN A 168 3.14 15.67 -11.65
C GLN A 168 2.66 15.63 -13.09
N THR A 169 2.85 14.48 -13.73
CA THR A 169 2.34 14.21 -15.07
C THR A 169 1.14 13.28 -14.95
N SER A 170 -0.02 13.73 -15.41
CA SER A 170 -1.14 12.83 -15.69
C SER A 170 -0.91 12.21 -17.08
N ASN A 171 -0.92 10.88 -17.18
CA ASN A 171 -1.06 10.26 -18.50
C ASN A 171 -2.45 10.64 -19.06
N PRO A 172 -2.53 11.01 -20.36
CA PRO A 172 -3.78 11.40 -21.01
C PRO A 172 -4.81 10.28 -21.10
#